data_AF-A0A317ZBH3-F1
#
_entry.id   AF-A0A317ZBH3-F1
#
_cell.length_a   1.000
_cell.length_b   1.000
_cell.length_c   1.000
_cell.angle_alpha   90.00
_cell.angle_beta   90.00
_cell.angle_gamma   90.00
#
_symmetry.space_group_name_H-M   'P 1'
#
loop_
_entity.id
_entity.type
_entity.pdbx_description
1 polymer ?
#
loop_
_entity_poly.entity_id
_entity_poly.type
_entity_poly.pdbx_seq_one_letter_code
_entity_poly.pdbx_strand_id
1 'polypeptide(L)'
;SLAVLLALSELNVDLEACVAKFSEFKPLKKVLEFKEVTYKNAIYTLIDDTHNASLPAMINAIETFNNQAHFFKGRKVIAIGKINDLGEDSEMLHRRLIPILNACNADYILCLDSDLKMVVNRVKNKKIYTCTDIDT
;
A
#
# COMPACT_ATOMS: atom_id res chain seq x y z
N SER A 1 1.42 -18.07 -2.21
CA SER A 1 0.81 -19.41 -2.40
C SER A 1 1.87 -20.51 -2.42
N LEU A 2 2.98 -20.38 -3.16
CA LEU A 2 4.00 -21.44 -3.29
C LEU A 2 4.55 -21.98 -1.95
N ALA A 3 4.89 -21.10 -1.01
CA ALA A 3 5.36 -21.53 0.31
C ALA A 3 4.34 -22.40 1.08
N VAL A 4 3.05 -22.14 0.90
CA VAL A 4 1.98 -22.96 1.51
C VAL A 4 1.92 -24.34 0.85
N LEU A 5 2.00 -24.40 -0.48
CA LEU A 5 2.02 -25.68 -1.21
C LEU A 5 3.22 -26.53 -0.82
N LEU A 6 4.40 -25.93 -0.67
CA LEU A 6 5.60 -26.62 -0.19
C LEU A 6 5.41 -27.17 1.22
N ALA A 7 4.86 -26.36 2.15
CA ALA A 7 4.58 -26.82 3.50
C ALA A 7 3.56 -27.96 3.54
N LEU A 8 2.49 -27.89 2.74
CA LEU A 8 1.49 -28.96 2.65
C LEU A 8 2.09 -30.25 2.05
N SER A 9 2.93 -30.12 1.04
CA SER A 9 3.66 -31.25 0.44
C SER A 9 4.57 -31.93 1.46
N GLU A 10 5.32 -31.16 2.25
CA GLU A 10 6.22 -31.69 3.29
C GLU A 10 5.44 -32.41 4.40
N LEU A 11 4.24 -31.93 4.71
CA LEU A 11 3.33 -32.55 5.68
C LEU A 11 2.56 -33.76 5.11
N ASN A 12 2.86 -34.19 3.87
CA ASN A 12 2.15 -35.25 3.15
C ASN A 12 0.63 -35.03 3.09
N VAL A 13 0.19 -33.78 3.00
CA VAL A 13 -1.21 -33.43 2.78
C VAL A 13 -1.53 -33.58 1.29
N ASP A 14 -2.68 -34.19 0.99
CA ASP A 14 -3.18 -34.28 -0.39
C ASP A 14 -3.42 -32.88 -0.96
N LEU A 15 -2.58 -32.50 -1.92
CA LEU A 15 -2.64 -31.21 -2.59
C LEU A 15 -3.89 -31.10 -3.47
N GLU A 16 -4.31 -32.16 -4.15
CA GLU A 16 -5.50 -32.12 -5.02
C GLU A 16 -6.74 -31.80 -4.21
N ALA A 17 -6.87 -32.40 -3.02
CA ALA A 17 -7.94 -32.09 -2.08
C ALA A 17 -7.89 -30.65 -1.54
N CYS A 18 -6.73 -30.01 -1.53
CA CYS A 18 -6.56 -28.64 -1.03
C CYS A 18 -6.71 -27.57 -2.12
N VAL A 19 -6.52 -27.89 -3.40
CA VAL A 19 -6.56 -26.92 -4.52
C VAL A 19 -7.88 -26.15 -4.55
N ALA A 20 -9.01 -26.81 -4.30
CA ALA A 20 -10.33 -26.17 -4.24
C ALA A 20 -10.44 -25.06 -3.16
N LYS A 21 -9.68 -25.17 -2.06
CA LYS A 21 -9.65 -24.14 -1.02
C LYS A 21 -8.87 -22.89 -1.42
N PHE A 22 -7.92 -23.01 -2.35
CA PHE A 22 -7.20 -21.85 -2.88
C PHE A 22 -8.08 -20.97 -3.75
N SER A 23 -9.06 -21.53 -4.48
CA SER A 23 -10.01 -20.72 -5.26
C SER A 23 -10.95 -19.90 -4.39
N GLU A 24 -11.23 -20.34 -3.17
CA GLU A 24 -12.09 -19.64 -2.21
C GLU A 24 -11.31 -18.72 -1.27
N PHE A 25 -9.98 -18.76 -1.31
CA PHE A 25 -9.13 -17.97 -0.44
C PHE A 25 -9.41 -16.48 -0.60
N LYS A 26 -9.64 -15.82 0.53
CA LYS A 26 -9.74 -14.36 0.61
C LYS A 26 -8.53 -13.83 1.37
N PRO A 27 -7.82 -12.82 0.85
CA PRO A 27 -6.78 -12.12 1.60
C PRO A 27 -7.31 -11.62 2.95
N LEU A 28 -6.37 -11.35 3.87
CA LEU A 28 -6.71 -10.62 5.09
C LEU A 28 -7.33 -9.27 4.71
N LYS A 29 -8.30 -8.81 5.50
CA LYS A 29 -8.86 -7.45 5.36
C LYS A 29 -7.71 -6.44 5.42
N LYS A 30 -7.80 -5.36 4.63
CA LYS A 30 -6.79 -4.28 4.59
C LYS A 30 -5.42 -4.70 4.04
N VAL A 31 -5.36 -5.74 3.21
CA VAL A 31 -4.18 -6.09 2.40
C VAL A 31 -4.57 -5.95 0.94
N LEU A 32 -4.12 -4.86 0.30
CA LEU A 32 -4.48 -4.46 -1.07
C LEU A 32 -5.98 -4.60 -1.37
N GLU A 33 -6.84 -4.27 -0.40
CA GLU A 33 -8.28 -4.49 -0.51
C GLU A 33 -8.95 -3.38 -1.32
N PHE A 34 -9.56 -3.74 -2.45
CA PHE A 34 -10.31 -2.79 -3.29
C PHE A 34 -11.70 -2.56 -2.71
N LYS A 35 -12.05 -1.28 -2.51
CA LYS A 35 -13.35 -0.84 -2.03
C LYS A 35 -13.86 0.30 -2.89
N GLU A 36 -15.16 0.29 -3.15
CA GLU A 36 -15.84 1.48 -3.65
C GLU A 36 -16.39 2.28 -2.47
N VAL A 37 -16.11 3.57 -2.45
CA VAL A 37 -16.56 4.49 -1.40
C VAL A 37 -17.32 5.63 -2.06
N THR A 38 -18.54 5.89 -1.59
CA THR A 38 -19.35 7.01 -2.08
C THR A 38 -19.27 8.17 -1.10
N TYR A 39 -18.88 9.35 -1.58
CA TYR A 39 -18.84 10.57 -0.78
C TYR A 39 -19.27 11.78 -1.60
N LYS A 40 -20.19 12.61 -1.06
CA LYS A 40 -20.74 13.80 -1.73
C LYS A 40 -21.15 13.55 -3.20
N ASN A 41 -21.90 12.47 -3.43
CA ASN A 41 -22.39 12.02 -4.75
C ASN A 41 -21.29 11.65 -5.77
N ALA A 42 -20.05 11.41 -5.33
CA ALA A 42 -18.98 10.87 -6.16
C ALA A 42 -18.57 9.48 -5.65
N ILE A 43 -18.22 8.59 -6.58
CA ILE A 43 -17.69 7.25 -6.30
C ILE A 43 -16.16 7.31 -6.38
N TYR A 44 -15.50 6.73 -5.39
CA TYR A 44 -14.06 6.63 -5.27
C TYR A 44 -13.66 5.16 -5.19
N THR A 45 -12.59 4.80 -5.88
CA THR A 45 -11.94 3.50 -5.69
C THR A 45 -10.83 3.66 -4.66
N LEU A 46 -10.95 2.94 -3.55
CA LEU A 46 -9.98 2.88 -2.47
C LEU A 46 -9.22 1.55 -2.55
N ILE A 47 -7.89 1.61 -2.46
CA ILE A 47 -7.03 0.46 -2.21
C ILE A 47 -6.57 0.58 -0.75
N ASP A 48 -7.08 -0.29 0.11
CA ASP A 48 -6.80 -0.30 1.54
C ASP A 48 -5.70 -1.32 1.85
N ASP A 49 -4.49 -0.82 2.12
CA ASP A 49 -3.31 -1.60 2.55
C ASP A 49 -2.85 -1.20 3.96
N THR A 50 -3.77 -0.83 4.84
CA THR A 50 -3.45 -0.26 6.17
C THR A 50 -3.02 -1.29 7.22
N HIS A 51 -2.88 -2.57 6.86
CA HIS A 51 -2.51 -3.64 7.81
C HIS A 51 -1.02 -3.64 8.17
N ASN A 52 -0.11 -3.37 7.22
CA ASN A 52 1.33 -3.50 7.41
C ASN A 52 2.08 -2.31 6.80
N ALA A 53 2.72 -1.50 7.66
CA ALA A 53 3.50 -0.35 7.25
C ALA A 53 5.00 -0.64 7.05
N SER A 54 5.43 -1.90 6.95
CA SER A 54 6.84 -2.23 6.64
C SER A 54 7.25 -1.71 5.26
N LEU A 55 8.54 -1.42 5.08
CA LEU A 55 9.05 -0.92 3.79
C LEU A 55 8.66 -1.81 2.59
N PRO A 56 8.81 -3.16 2.62
CA PRO A 56 8.39 -4.01 1.49
C PRO A 56 6.89 -3.93 1.20
N ALA A 57 6.05 -3.85 2.24
CA ALA A 57 4.60 -3.73 2.07
C ALA A 57 4.22 -2.41 1.40
N MET A 58 4.81 -1.30 1.86
CA MET A 58 4.56 0.02 1.26
C MET A 58 5.02 0.11 -0.19
N ILE A 59 6.18 -0.47 -0.53
CA ILE A 59 6.67 -0.55 -1.91
C ILE A 59 5.64 -1.29 -2.77
N ASN A 60 5.23 -2.47 -2.33
CA ASN A 60 4.23 -3.28 -3.02
C ASN A 60 2.89 -2.55 -3.18
N ALA A 61 2.45 -1.80 -2.18
CA ALA A 61 1.25 -0.98 -2.23
C ALA A 61 1.33 0.14 -3.27
N ILE A 62 2.46 0.87 -3.31
CA ILE A 62 2.68 1.97 -4.27
C ILE A 62 2.76 1.40 -5.71
N GLU A 63 3.46 0.30 -5.91
CA GLU A 63 3.57 -0.36 -7.22
C GLU A 63 2.22 -0.90 -7.68
N THR A 64 1.46 -1.56 -6.79
CA THR A 64 0.11 -2.02 -7.08
C THR A 64 -0.80 -0.86 -7.43
N PHE A 65 -0.80 0.21 -6.62
CA PHE A 65 -1.54 1.43 -6.91
C PHE A 65 -1.18 1.99 -8.28
N ASN A 66 0.12 2.10 -8.60
CA ASN A 66 0.57 2.65 -9.86
C ASN A 66 0.09 1.81 -11.05
N ASN A 67 0.24 0.49 -10.98
CA ASN A 67 -0.22 -0.43 -12.02
C ASN A 67 -1.73 -0.31 -12.24
N GLN A 68 -2.49 -0.23 -11.15
CA GLN A 68 -3.95 -0.21 -11.19
C GLN A 68 -4.48 1.15 -11.66
N ALA A 69 -3.81 2.24 -11.27
CA ALA A 69 -4.19 3.60 -11.63
C ALA A 69 -4.21 3.87 -13.15
N HIS A 70 -3.62 2.99 -13.97
CA HIS A 70 -3.72 3.08 -15.44
C HIS A 70 -5.14 2.81 -15.96
N PHE A 71 -5.94 2.04 -15.21
CA PHE A 71 -7.31 1.68 -15.59
C PHE A 71 -8.37 2.68 -15.10
N PHE A 72 -7.97 3.66 -14.26
CA PHE A 72 -8.88 4.63 -13.67
C PHE A 72 -8.61 6.04 -14.20
N LYS A 73 -9.69 6.82 -14.34
CA LYS A 73 -9.65 8.25 -14.69
C LYS A 73 -9.80 9.10 -13.43
N GLY A 74 -9.39 10.37 -13.52
CA GLY A 74 -9.52 11.32 -12.42
C GLY A 74 -8.25 11.45 -11.58
N ARG A 75 -8.41 12.03 -10.38
CA ARG A 75 -7.29 12.33 -9.47
C ARG A 75 -6.82 11.07 -8.76
N LYS A 76 -5.50 10.86 -8.78
CA LYS A 76 -4.82 9.72 -8.17
C LYS A 76 -4.14 10.20 -6.88
N VAL A 77 -4.55 9.64 -5.76
CA VAL A 77 -4.11 10.09 -4.44
C VAL A 77 -3.50 8.92 -3.68
N ILE A 78 -2.30 9.12 -3.14
CA ILE A 78 -1.71 8.22 -2.14
C ILE A 78 -1.82 8.88 -0.77
N ALA A 79 -2.39 8.19 0.21
CA ALA A 79 -2.29 8.54 1.62
C ALA A 79 -1.31 7.59 2.28
N ILE A 80 -0.28 8.13 2.93
CA ILE A 80 0.87 7.36 3.42
C ILE A 80 1.24 7.80 4.85
N GLY A 81 1.34 6.82 5.74
CA GLY A 81 1.82 6.99 7.11
C GLY A 81 3.28 6.58 7.28
N LYS A 82 3.85 6.83 8.45
CA LYS A 82 5.22 6.39 8.80
C LYS A 82 5.33 4.88 8.91
N ILE A 83 6.57 4.41 8.75
CA ILE A 83 6.97 3.04 9.06
C ILE A 83 7.31 3.07 10.55
N ASN A 84 6.66 2.22 11.35
CA ASN A 84 6.97 2.11 12.78
C ASN A 84 8.26 1.31 13.02
N ASP A 85 8.83 1.47 14.21
CA ASP A 85 9.91 0.61 14.74
C ASP A 85 11.23 0.64 13.96
N LEU A 86 11.54 1.75 13.29
CA LEU A 86 12.77 1.89 12.50
C LEU A 86 14.00 2.39 13.27
N GLY A 87 13.82 2.88 14.50
CA GLY A 87 14.91 3.42 15.31
C GLY A 87 15.69 4.52 14.57
N GLU A 88 17.02 4.49 14.69
CA GLU A 88 17.93 5.48 14.09
C GLU A 88 17.94 5.46 12.55
N ASP A 89 17.57 4.34 11.93
CA ASP A 89 17.57 4.14 10.47
C ASP A 89 16.30 4.68 9.77
N SER A 90 15.39 5.29 10.53
CA SER A 90 14.09 5.77 10.04
C SER A 90 14.20 6.64 8.79
N GLU A 91 15.07 7.65 8.80
CA GLU A 91 15.23 8.55 7.64
C GLU A 91 15.77 7.81 6.42
N MET A 92 16.77 6.93 6.60
CA MET A 92 17.38 6.16 5.52
C MET A 92 16.35 5.27 4.84
N LEU A 93 15.55 4.54 5.62
CA LEU A 93 14.55 3.62 5.09
C LEU A 93 13.42 4.37 4.40
N HIS A 94 12.96 5.48 4.97
CA HIS A 94 11.97 6.34 4.32
C HIS A 94 12.48 6.89 2.99
N ARG A 95 13.76 7.27 2.88
CA ARG A 95 14.34 7.77 1.62
C ARG A 95 14.25 6.76 0.47
N ARG A 96 14.17 5.46 0.76
CA ARG A 96 13.97 4.41 -0.25
C ARG A 96 12.62 4.50 -0.96
N LEU A 97 11.63 5.17 -0.36
CA LEU A 97 10.32 5.40 -0.97
C LEU A 97 10.34 6.52 -2.03
N ILE A 98 11.29 7.46 -1.95
CA ILE A 98 11.39 8.62 -2.86
C ILE A 98 11.41 8.20 -4.35
N PRO A 99 12.33 7.32 -4.82
CA PRO A 99 12.37 6.95 -6.23
C PRO A 99 11.07 6.30 -6.71
N ILE A 100 10.41 5.54 -5.85
CA ILE A 100 9.19 4.80 -6.16
C ILE A 100 7.99 5.76 -6.26
N LEU A 101 7.87 6.70 -5.32
CA LEU A 101 6.87 7.76 -5.36
C LEU A 101 7.07 8.73 -6.54
N ASN A 102 8.33 8.99 -6.93
CA ASN A 102 8.64 9.78 -8.12
C ASN A 102 8.19 9.08 -9.42
N ALA A 103 8.39 7.77 -9.51
CA ALA A 103 7.99 6.98 -10.68
C ALA A 103 6.47 6.72 -10.73
N CYS A 104 5.79 6.82 -9.60
CA CYS A 104 4.35 6.62 -9.50
C CYS A 104 3.55 7.73 -10.21
N ASN A 105 2.48 7.36 -10.89
CA ASN A 105 1.55 8.27 -11.57
C ASN A 105 0.48 8.86 -10.63
N ALA A 106 0.83 9.12 -9.37
CA ALA A 106 -0.03 9.86 -8.45
C ALA A 106 -0.03 11.34 -8.79
N ASP A 107 -1.12 12.04 -8.50
CA ASP A 107 -1.20 13.51 -8.56
C ASP A 107 -0.89 14.12 -7.19
N TYR A 108 -1.36 13.45 -6.14
CA TYR A 108 -1.33 13.92 -4.75
C TYR A 108 -0.73 12.87 -3.83
N ILE A 109 0.09 13.32 -2.88
CA ILE A 109 0.57 12.51 -1.76
C ILE A 109 0.15 13.22 -0.47
N LEU A 110 -0.60 12.50 0.37
CA LEU A 110 -1.03 12.95 1.69
C LEU A 110 -0.17 12.22 2.73
N CYS A 111 0.54 12.98 3.57
CA CYS A 111 1.37 12.45 4.65
C CYS A 111 0.82 12.89 6.00
N LEU A 112 0.73 11.94 6.94
CA LEU A 112 0.26 12.23 8.30
C LEU A 112 1.42 12.59 9.25
N ASP A 113 2.59 11.98 9.06
CA ASP A 113 3.68 12.08 10.02
C ASP A 113 4.75 13.13 9.64
N SER A 114 5.26 13.83 10.65
CA SER A 114 6.33 14.83 10.52
C SER A 114 7.64 14.25 9.99
N ASP A 115 7.98 13.02 10.42
CA ASP A 115 9.24 12.36 10.06
C ASP A 115 9.22 11.99 8.57
N LEU A 116 8.09 11.48 8.12
CA LEU A 116 7.86 11.16 6.72
C LEU A 116 7.86 12.41 5.84
N LYS A 117 7.35 13.54 6.33
CA LYS A 117 7.32 14.82 5.61
C LYS A 117 8.70 15.25 5.12
N MET A 118 9.74 15.13 5.96
CA MET A 118 11.11 15.55 5.60
C MET A 118 11.67 14.79 4.39
N VAL A 119 11.20 13.56 4.21
CA VAL A 119 11.61 12.67 3.13
C VAL A 119 10.71 12.86 1.91
N VAL A 120 9.39 12.83 2.10
CA VAL A 120 8.42 12.91 1.00
C VAL A 120 8.47 14.26 0.30
N ASN A 121 8.80 15.36 1.00
CA ASN A 121 9.01 16.67 0.37
C ASN A 121 10.11 16.69 -0.71
N ARG A 122 10.95 15.65 -0.80
CA ARG A 122 11.96 15.49 -1.85
C ARG A 122 11.43 14.81 -3.11
N VAL A 123 10.19 14.31 -3.08
CA VAL A 123 9.48 13.78 -4.24
C VAL A 123 9.14 14.95 -5.17
N LYS A 124 9.48 14.81 -6.44
CA LYS A 124 9.31 15.81 -7.49
C LYS A 124 8.02 15.56 -8.26
N ASN A 125 7.48 16.60 -8.88
CA ASN A 125 6.33 16.52 -9.79
C ASN A 125 5.06 15.93 -9.15
N LYS A 126 4.87 16.14 -7.84
CA LYS A 126 3.71 15.72 -7.06
C LYS A 126 3.28 16.83 -6.13
N LYS A 127 1.97 16.95 -5.88
CA LYS A 127 1.46 17.86 -4.84
C LYS A 127 1.44 17.12 -3.51
N ILE A 128 2.19 17.63 -2.54
CA ILE A 128 2.36 17.01 -1.24
C ILE A 128 1.61 17.83 -0.21
N TYR A 129 0.75 17.17 0.58
CA TYR A 129 0.02 17.78 1.68
C TYR A 129 0.33 17.04 2.97
N THR A 130 0.64 17.78 4.02
CA THR A 130 0.74 17.24 5.37
C THR A 130 -0.59 17.44 6.08
N CYS A 131 -1.17 16.38 6.61
CA CYS A 131 -2.35 16.45 7.46
C CYS A 131 -1.86 16.36 8.90
N THR A 132 -1.80 17.49 9.61
CA THR A 132 -1.33 17.56 11.00
C THR A 132 -2.42 17.28 12.01
N ASP A 133 -3.68 17.41 11.60
CA ASP A 133 -4.84 17.37 12.49
C ASP A 133 -5.94 16.55 11.79
N ILE A 134 -5.93 15.24 12.01
CA ILE A 134 -7.18 14.48 11.93
C ILE A 134 -7.79 14.60 13.32
N ASP A 135 -8.65 15.60 13.51
CA ASP A 135 -9.51 15.67 14.67
C ASP A 135 -10.38 14.39 14.68
N THR A 136 -10.03 13.45 15.55
CA THR A 136 -10.86 12.29 15.90
C THR A 136 -11.93 12.67 16.91
#